data_AF-A0A3D0ZND1-F1
#
_entry.id   AF-A0A3D0ZND1-F1
#
_cell.length_a   1.000
_cell.length_b   1.000
_cell.length_c   1.000
_cell.angle_alpha   90.00
_cell.angle_beta   90.00
_cell.angle_gamma   90.00
#
_symmetry.space_group_name_H-M   'P 1'
#
loop_
_entity.id
_entity.type
_entity.pdbx_description
1 polymer ?
#
loop_
_entity_poly.entity_id
_entity_poly.type
_entity_poly.pdbx_seq_one_letter_code
_entity_poly.pdbx_strand_id
1 'polypeptide(L)'
;SPRDAWVADGWLPRMPETLEELDGLLLTVPKNRVVQRDGIHFQGQRYLAPTLAPFVGHTITIRYDPRDISEIRVYDRETFICTAIDEAHPNLRLSLREIEAARRARRRELRRTINDRIPTVAAREQPRTLETARRRPRLRTYEEDE
;
A
#
# COMPACT_ATOMS: atom_id res chain seq x y z
N SER A 1 -1.89 -31.17 -32.13
CA SER A 1 -1.08 -30.30 -31.26
C SER A 1 -1.77 -30.14 -29.90
N PRO A 2 -1.11 -29.64 -28.83
CA PRO A 2 -1.79 -29.39 -27.55
C PRO A 2 -3.04 -28.51 -27.68
N ARG A 3 -3.01 -27.53 -28.61
CA ARG A 3 -4.17 -26.70 -28.95
C ARG A 3 -5.31 -27.51 -29.56
N ASP A 4 -5.03 -28.41 -30.50
CA ASP A 4 -6.06 -29.24 -31.14
C ASP A 4 -6.70 -30.21 -30.13
N ALA A 5 -5.92 -30.72 -29.18
CA ALA A 5 -6.44 -31.55 -28.09
C ALA A 5 -7.32 -30.78 -27.09
N TRP A 6 -7.05 -29.48 -26.87
CA TRP A 6 -7.85 -28.61 -26.01
C TRP A 6 -9.15 -28.13 -26.67
N VAL A 7 -9.16 -27.99 -27.99
CA VAL A 7 -10.33 -27.54 -28.77
C VAL A 7 -11.23 -28.72 -29.17
N ALA A 8 -10.73 -29.95 -29.08
CA ALA A 8 -11.50 -31.15 -29.39
C ALA A 8 -12.71 -31.34 -28.45
N ASP A 9 -13.68 -32.12 -28.94
CA ASP A 9 -14.90 -32.47 -28.22
C ASP A 9 -14.55 -33.36 -27.00
N GLY A 10 -14.46 -32.75 -25.82
CA GLY A 10 -14.15 -33.48 -24.58
C GLY A 10 -13.82 -32.59 -23.38
N TRP A 11 -13.51 -31.32 -23.60
CA TRP A 11 -13.28 -30.38 -22.50
C TRP A 11 -14.48 -29.47 -22.28
N LEU A 12 -15.13 -29.63 -21.13
CA LEU A 12 -16.20 -28.74 -20.65
C LEU A 12 -15.64 -27.91 -19.49
N PRO A 13 -15.31 -26.61 -19.70
CA PRO A 13 -14.90 -25.74 -18.61
C PRO A 13 -16.05 -25.67 -17.58
N ARG A 14 -15.76 -26.04 -16.33
CA ARG A 14 -16.68 -25.81 -15.22
C ARG A 14 -16.50 -24.37 -14.77
N MET A 15 -17.46 -23.53 -15.12
CA MET A 15 -17.54 -22.18 -14.58
C MET A 15 -18.09 -22.25 -13.16
N PRO A 16 -17.63 -21.37 -12.25
CA PRO A 16 -18.25 -21.21 -10.94
C PRO A 16 -19.72 -20.82 -11.10
N GLU A 17 -20.52 -21.09 -10.07
CA GLU A 17 -21.95 -20.77 -10.08
C GLU A 17 -22.18 -19.26 -10.00
N THR A 18 -21.25 -18.53 -9.37
CA THR A 18 -21.29 -17.09 -9.17
C THR A 18 -19.96 -16.41 -9.51
N LEU A 19 -19.99 -15.10 -9.80
CA LEU A 19 -18.76 -14.35 -10.05
C LEU A 19 -17.96 -14.12 -8.76
N GLU A 20 -18.65 -14.01 -7.63
CA GLU A 20 -18.07 -13.81 -6.30
C GLU A 20 -17.13 -14.95 -5.90
N GLU A 21 -17.37 -16.18 -6.37
CA GLU A 21 -16.45 -17.31 -6.16
C GLU A 21 -15.06 -17.09 -6.76
N LEU A 22 -14.95 -16.27 -7.83
CA LEU A 22 -13.67 -15.91 -8.42
C LEU A 22 -12.84 -14.99 -7.51
N ASP A 23 -13.47 -14.28 -6.57
CA ASP A 23 -12.76 -13.39 -5.66
C ASP A 23 -11.78 -14.16 -4.74
N GLY A 24 -12.00 -15.47 -4.55
CA GLY A 24 -11.06 -16.35 -3.85
C GLY A 24 -9.69 -16.47 -4.52
N LEU A 25 -9.59 -16.11 -5.81
CA LEU A 25 -8.33 -16.08 -6.57
C LEU A 25 -7.57 -14.76 -6.43
N LEU A 26 -8.20 -13.73 -5.85
CA LEU A 26 -7.59 -12.42 -5.68
C LEU A 26 -6.59 -12.41 -4.52
N LEU A 27 -5.62 -11.49 -4.60
CA LEU A 27 -4.66 -11.31 -3.51
C LEU A 27 -5.32 -10.61 -2.32
N THR A 28 -5.20 -11.21 -1.15
CA THR A 28 -5.68 -10.62 0.11
C THR A 28 -4.61 -9.74 0.73
N VAL A 29 -4.97 -8.52 1.12
CA VAL A 29 -4.07 -7.60 1.85
C VAL A 29 -3.92 -8.11 3.29
N PRO A 30 -2.70 -8.44 3.77
CA PRO A 30 -2.52 -9.03 5.10
C PRO A 30 -2.90 -8.10 6.26
N LYS A 31 -2.75 -6.80 6.06
CA LYS A 31 -3.10 -5.79 7.06
C LYS A 31 -4.49 -5.25 6.73
N ASN A 32 -5.40 -5.28 7.69
CA ASN A 32 -6.74 -4.68 7.55
C ASN A 32 -6.63 -3.16 7.31
N ARG A 33 -7.67 -2.58 6.72
CA ARG A 33 -7.78 -1.12 6.52
C ARG A 33 -9.02 -0.59 7.22
N VAL A 34 -8.97 0.67 7.63
CA VAL A 34 -10.12 1.36 8.22
C VAL A 34 -10.82 2.14 7.13
N VAL A 35 -12.13 2.03 7.05
CA VAL A 35 -12.96 2.87 6.18
C VAL A 35 -12.99 4.28 6.74
N GLN A 36 -12.53 5.25 5.98
CA GLN A 36 -12.57 6.67 6.33
C GLN A 36 -13.79 7.35 5.68
N ARG A 37 -14.07 8.60 6.07
CA ARG A 37 -15.20 9.37 5.51
C ARG A 37 -15.06 9.60 4.00
N ASP A 38 -13.84 9.68 3.52
CA ASP A 38 -13.46 9.85 2.12
C ASP A 38 -13.15 8.51 1.42
N GLY A 39 -13.38 7.38 2.08
CA GLY A 39 -13.22 6.04 1.51
C GLY A 39 -12.07 5.24 2.13
N ILE A 40 -11.53 4.30 1.35
CA ILE A 40 -10.49 3.38 1.81
C ILE A 40 -9.15 3.77 1.18
N HIS A 41 -8.14 3.94 2.03
CA HIS A 41 -6.78 4.22 1.59
C HIS A 41 -5.98 2.94 1.39
N PHE A 42 -5.59 2.66 0.16
CA PHE A 42 -4.79 1.49 -0.18
C PHE A 42 -3.81 1.81 -1.30
N GLN A 43 -2.57 1.33 -1.16
CA GLN A 43 -1.49 1.56 -2.12
C GLN A 43 -1.39 3.02 -2.59
N GLY A 44 -1.57 4.01 -1.71
CA GLY A 44 -1.50 5.44 -2.06
C GLY A 44 -2.59 5.95 -3.01
N GLN A 45 -3.70 5.22 -3.11
CA GLN A 45 -4.92 5.58 -3.83
C GLN A 45 -6.10 5.60 -2.85
N ARG A 46 -7.20 6.19 -3.28
CA ARG A 46 -8.44 6.33 -2.50
C ARG A 46 -9.59 5.65 -3.22
N TYR A 47 -10.17 4.66 -2.55
CA TYR A 47 -11.24 3.85 -3.11
C TYR A 47 -12.58 4.22 -2.50
N LEU A 48 -13.58 4.38 -3.36
CA LEU A 48 -14.93 4.81 -2.99
C LEU A 48 -15.99 3.81 -3.45
N ALA A 49 -17.01 3.63 -2.61
CA ALA A 49 -18.29 3.04 -2.98
C ALA A 49 -19.37 3.61 -2.05
N PRO A 50 -20.57 3.95 -2.55
CA PRO A 50 -21.66 4.48 -1.71
C PRO A 50 -22.06 3.55 -0.56
N THR A 51 -21.91 2.24 -0.78
CA THR A 51 -22.18 1.17 0.20
C THR A 51 -21.24 1.19 1.41
N LEU A 52 -20.13 1.94 1.36
CA LEU A 52 -19.19 2.05 2.48
C LEU A 52 -19.63 3.05 3.55
N ALA A 53 -20.63 3.90 3.28
CA ALA A 53 -21.04 4.95 4.22
C ALA A 53 -21.41 4.42 5.64
N PRO A 54 -22.12 3.28 5.80
CA PRO A 54 -22.40 2.70 7.12
C PRO A 54 -21.17 2.10 7.81
N PHE A 55 -20.10 1.83 7.06
CA PHE A 55 -18.90 1.15 7.54
C PHE A 55 -17.79 2.11 7.95
N VAL A 56 -18.00 3.44 7.89
CA VAL A 56 -17.00 4.42 8.33
C VAL A 56 -16.54 4.12 9.77
N GLY A 57 -15.23 4.05 9.98
CA GLY A 57 -14.60 3.67 11.23
C GLY A 57 -14.37 2.16 11.43
N HIS A 58 -14.96 1.31 10.59
CA HIS A 58 -14.80 -0.14 10.70
C HIS A 58 -13.52 -0.62 10.02
N THR A 59 -12.95 -1.71 10.55
CA THR A 59 -11.83 -2.42 9.94
C THR A 59 -12.32 -3.44 8.93
N ILE A 60 -11.85 -3.34 7.70
CA ILE A 60 -12.19 -4.21 6.58
C ILE A 60 -10.96 -4.93 6.03
N THR A 61 -11.21 -6.02 5.31
CA THR A 61 -10.23 -6.79 4.55
C THR A 61 -10.39 -6.45 3.07
N ILE A 62 -9.27 -6.36 2.36
CA ILE A 62 -9.26 -5.98 0.94
C ILE A 62 -8.70 -7.15 0.13
N ARG A 63 -9.36 -7.45 -0.98
CA ARG A 63 -8.87 -8.34 -2.03
C ARG A 63 -8.71 -7.57 -3.34
N TYR A 64 -7.66 -7.82 -4.10
CA TYR A 64 -7.35 -7.08 -5.32
C TYR A 64 -6.56 -7.92 -6.34
N ASP A 65 -6.61 -7.53 -7.62
CA ASP A 65 -5.74 -8.05 -8.68
C ASP A 65 -4.53 -7.11 -8.85
N PRO A 66 -3.27 -7.57 -8.72
CA PRO A 66 -2.11 -6.72 -8.98
C PRO A 66 -2.01 -6.22 -10.43
N ARG A 67 -2.71 -6.85 -11.38
CA ARG A 67 -2.78 -6.43 -12.79
C ARG A 67 -3.82 -5.33 -13.01
N ASP A 68 -4.80 -5.22 -12.12
CA ASP A 68 -5.88 -4.24 -12.19
C ASP A 68 -6.23 -3.74 -10.79
N ILE A 69 -5.62 -2.61 -10.40
CA ILE A 69 -5.85 -1.95 -9.12
C ILE A 69 -6.84 -0.78 -9.24
N SER A 70 -7.57 -0.69 -10.35
CA SER A 70 -8.64 0.29 -10.54
C SER A 70 -9.83 0.03 -9.61
N GLU A 71 -10.03 -1.23 -9.25
CA GLU A 71 -11.05 -1.67 -8.30
C GLU A 71 -10.47 -2.58 -7.22
N ILE A 72 -11.12 -2.58 -6.07
CA ILE A 72 -10.83 -3.50 -4.96
C ILE A 72 -12.12 -4.13 -4.45
N ARG A 73 -12.02 -5.38 -4.00
CA ARG A 73 -13.12 -6.09 -3.34
C ARG A 73 -12.97 -5.92 -1.82
N VAL A 74 -14.05 -5.44 -1.19
CA VAL A 74 -14.06 -5.10 0.24
C VAL A 74 -14.88 -6.13 1.00
N TYR A 75 -14.29 -6.64 2.08
CA TYR A 75 -14.86 -7.68 2.93
C TYR A 75 -14.90 -7.21 4.39
N ASP A 76 -15.99 -7.52 5.10
CA ASP A 76 -15.99 -7.56 6.56
C ASP A 76 -15.82 -9.01 6.99
N ARG A 77 -14.67 -9.33 7.59
CA ARG A 77 -14.24 -10.70 7.89
C ARG A 77 -14.23 -11.56 6.63
N GLU A 78 -15.28 -12.33 6.36
CA GLU A 78 -15.43 -13.17 5.16
C GLU A 78 -16.70 -12.83 4.36
N THR A 79 -17.43 -11.78 4.74
CA THR A 79 -18.63 -11.34 4.03
C THR A 79 -18.26 -10.26 3.03
N PHE A 80 -18.56 -10.49 1.75
CA PHE A 80 -18.42 -9.48 0.71
C PHE A 80 -19.36 -8.31 0.96
N ILE A 81 -18.83 -7.09 0.95
CA ILE A 81 -19.61 -5.86 1.13
C ILE A 81 -19.88 -5.22 -0.22
N CYS A 82 -18.80 -4.90 -0.95
CA CYS A 82 -18.88 -4.17 -2.21
C CYS A 82 -17.54 -4.15 -2.96
N THR A 83 -17.63 -3.74 -4.21
CA THR A 83 -16.48 -3.31 -5.02
C THR A 83 -16.30 -1.81 -4.88
N ALA A 84 -15.10 -1.38 -4.51
CA ALA A 84 -14.75 0.04 -4.41
C ALA A 84 -13.77 0.42 -5.53
N ILE A 85 -13.99 1.58 -6.13
CA ILE A 85 -13.29 2.04 -7.35
C ILE A 85 -12.32 3.16 -6.98
N ASP A 86 -11.16 3.22 -7.64
CA ASP A 86 -10.21 4.33 -7.51
C ASP A 86 -10.87 5.63 -7.96
N GLU A 87 -10.90 6.61 -7.07
CA GLU A 87 -11.52 7.89 -7.35
C GLU A 87 -10.72 8.71 -8.37
N ALA A 88 -9.39 8.61 -8.33
CA ALA A 88 -8.54 9.43 -9.21
C ALA A 88 -8.64 8.97 -10.67
N HIS A 89 -8.77 7.66 -10.92
CA HIS A 89 -8.81 7.09 -12.27
C HIS A 89 -9.87 5.97 -12.40
N PRO A 90 -11.17 6.29 -12.28
CA PRO A 90 -12.23 5.28 -12.20
C PRO A 90 -12.40 4.43 -13.47
N ASN A 91 -11.90 4.91 -14.62
CA ASN A 91 -12.05 4.25 -15.92
C ASN A 91 -10.71 3.73 -16.48
N LEU A 92 -9.63 3.80 -15.70
CA LEU A 92 -8.30 3.42 -16.17
C LEU A 92 -7.84 2.14 -15.46
N ARG A 93 -7.66 1.07 -16.24
CA ARG A 93 -7.05 -0.15 -15.74
C ARG A 93 -5.55 0.07 -15.59
N LEU A 94 -5.12 0.21 -14.35
CA LEU A 94 -3.71 0.36 -13.99
C LEU A 94 -3.25 -0.89 -13.27
N SER A 95 -2.06 -1.37 -13.60
CA SER A 95 -1.39 -2.40 -12.80
C SER A 95 -0.63 -1.77 -11.64
N LEU A 96 -0.46 -2.54 -10.56
CA LEU A 96 0.35 -2.11 -9.42
C LEU A 96 1.80 -1.77 -9.84
N ARG A 97 2.34 -2.53 -10.79
CA ARG A 97 3.68 -2.32 -11.33
C ARG A 97 3.82 -0.96 -12.02
N GLU A 98 2.82 -0.54 -12.80
CA GLU A 98 2.82 0.76 -13.48
C GLU A 98 2.77 1.91 -12.48
N ILE A 99 1.92 1.81 -11.46
CA ILE A 99 1.83 2.82 -10.41
C ILE A 99 3.15 2.93 -9.64
N GLU A 100 3.77 1.81 -9.29
CA GLU A 100 5.09 1.81 -8.65
C GLU A 100 6.18 2.39 -9.56
N ALA A 101 6.12 2.14 -10.87
CA ALA A 101 7.05 2.71 -11.84
C ALA A 101 6.88 4.23 -11.95
N ALA A 102 5.64 4.72 -12.08
CA ALA A 102 5.32 6.15 -12.12
C ALA A 102 5.80 6.86 -10.84
N ARG A 103 5.55 6.26 -9.66
CA ARG A 103 6.05 6.78 -8.38
C ARG A 103 7.57 6.85 -8.32
N ARG A 104 8.26 5.80 -8.78
CA ARG A 104 9.72 5.78 -8.83
C ARG A 104 10.26 6.87 -9.77
N ALA A 105 9.66 7.04 -10.94
CA ALA A 105 10.03 8.09 -11.88
C ALA A 105 9.86 9.48 -11.26
N ARG A 106 8.70 9.75 -10.65
CA ARG A 106 8.42 11.04 -9.99
C ARG A 106 9.37 11.34 -8.85
N ARG A 107 9.69 10.35 -7.99
CA ARG A 107 10.68 10.51 -6.92
C ARG A 107 12.08 10.83 -7.44
N ARG A 108 12.51 10.20 -8.55
CA ARG A 108 13.81 10.47 -9.17
C ARG A 108 13.88 11.88 -9.76
N GLU A 109 12.81 12.32 -10.41
CA GLU A 109 12.70 13.69 -10.92
C GLU A 109 12.79 14.70 -9.79
N LEU A 110 11.97 14.56 -8.74
CA LEU A 110 11.97 15.47 -7.61
C LEU A 110 13.34 15.54 -6.92
N ARG A 111 14.01 14.40 -6.74
CA ARG A 111 15.38 14.35 -6.19
C ARG A 111 16.39 15.10 -7.04
N ARG A 112 16.30 14.99 -8.37
CA ARG A 112 17.15 15.77 -9.29
C ARG A 112 16.89 17.26 -9.12
N THR A 113 15.64 17.69 -9.20
CA THR A 113 15.28 19.10 -9.03
C THR A 113 15.73 19.68 -7.68
N ILE A 114 15.63 18.92 -6.60
CA ILE A 114 16.13 19.35 -5.28
C ILE A 114 17.65 19.48 -5.30
N ASN A 115 18.37 18.47 -5.78
CA ASN A 115 19.83 18.50 -5.85
C ASN A 115 20.34 19.64 -6.74
N ASP A 116 19.69 19.91 -7.87
CA ASP A 116 20.05 21.01 -8.77
C ASP A 116 19.82 22.40 -8.14
N ARG A 117 18.90 22.49 -7.17
CA ARG A 117 18.54 23.74 -6.48
C ARG A 117 19.26 23.93 -5.15
N ILE A 118 19.95 22.93 -4.62
CA ILE A 118 20.81 23.10 -3.45
C ILE A 118 22.04 23.87 -3.95
N PRO A 119 22.21 25.16 -3.59
CA PRO A 119 23.49 25.81 -3.82
C PRO A 119 24.50 24.99 -3.03
N THR A 120 25.64 24.67 -3.63
CA THR A 120 26.79 24.13 -2.90
C THR A 120 27.18 25.18 -1.86
N VAL A 121 26.58 25.13 -0.67
CA VAL A 121 26.93 26.02 0.42
C VAL A 121 28.36 25.66 0.75
N ALA A 122 29.30 26.52 0.32
CA ALA A 122 30.70 26.43 0.69
C ALA A 122 30.74 26.16 2.19
N ALA A 123 31.46 25.11 2.59
CA ALA A 123 31.57 24.69 3.98
C ALA A 123 31.87 25.93 4.83
N ARG A 124 30.87 26.40 5.58
CA ARG A 124 31.09 27.45 6.55
C ARG A 124 31.98 26.82 7.59
N GLU A 125 33.26 27.19 7.58
CA GLU A 125 34.19 26.87 8.67
C GLU A 125 33.63 27.50 9.93
N GLN A 126 32.81 26.73 10.64
CA GLN A 126 32.45 27.04 12.00
C GLN A 126 33.69 26.67 12.83
N PRO A 127 34.29 27.62 13.57
CA PRO A 127 35.37 27.28 14.49
C PRO A 127 34.81 26.23 15.45
N ARG A 128 35.47 25.07 15.49
CA ARG A 128 35.16 23.98 16.42
C ARG A 128 35.27 24.54 17.82
N THR A 129 34.14 24.88 18.44
CA THR A 129 34.08 25.09 19.87
C THR A 129 34.40 23.75 20.52
N LEU A 130 35.52 23.71 21.24
CA LEU A 130 35.94 22.56 22.02
C LEU A 130 34.81 22.20 22.99
N GLU A 131 34.14 21.07 22.73
CA GLU A 131 33.13 20.53 23.63
C GLU A 131 33.77 20.31 25.00
N THR A 132 33.26 20.99 26.01
CA THR A 132 33.67 20.77 27.39
C THR A 132 33.24 19.37 27.82
N ALA A 133 34.20 18.62 28.36
CA ALA A 133 34.05 17.21 28.71
C ALA A 133 32.82 16.99 29.61
N ARG A 134 31.84 16.22 29.12
CA ARG A 134 30.68 15.80 29.90
C ARG A 134 31.13 14.97 31.10
N ARG A 135 30.86 15.47 32.30
CA ARG A 135 31.13 14.76 33.57
C ARG A 135 30.29 13.48 33.62
N ARG A 136 30.96 12.33 33.72
CA ARG A 136 30.30 11.03 33.90
C ARG A 136 29.69 10.95 35.31
N PRO A 137 28.43 10.52 35.47
CA PRO A 137 27.86 10.31 36.79
C PRO A 137 28.54 9.12 37.45
N ARG A 138 29.05 9.30 38.67
CA ARG A 138 29.59 8.19 39.49
C ARG A 138 28.43 7.46 40.15
N LEU A 139 28.34 6.15 39.93
CA LEU A 139 27.40 5.27 40.60
C LEU A 139 27.71 5.28 42.11
N ARG A 140 26.69 5.49 42.96
CA ARG A 140 26.80 5.28 44.41
C ARG A 140 26.78 3.78 44.69
N THR A 141 27.82 3.27 45.33
CA THR A 141 27.82 1.96 45.99
C THR A 141 27.25 2.12 47.39
N TYR A 142 26.29 1.27 47.77
CA TYR A 142 25.81 1.15 49.14
C TYR A 142 26.77 0.24 49.91
N GLU A 143 27.05 0.58 51.17
CA GLU A 143 27.71 -0.31 52.11
C GLU A 143 26.68 -1.37 52.57
N GLU A 144 27.10 -2.64 52.59
CA GLU A 144 26.33 -3.72 53.23
C GLU A 144 26.74 -3.74 54.70
N ASP A 145 25.77 -3.48 55.59
CA ASP A 145 25.92 -3.61 57.04
C ASP A 145 25.99 -5.10 57.43
N GLU A 146 26.97 -5.43 58.30
CA GLU A 146 27.26 -6.75 58.88
C GLU A 146 26.16 -7.27 59.84
#